data_AF-A0A2X3EIU2-F1
#
_entry.id   AF-A0A2X3EIU2-F1
#
_cell.length_a   1.000
_cell.length_b   1.000
_cell.length_c   1.000
_cell.angle_alpha   90.00
_cell.angle_beta   90.00
_cell.angle_gamma   90.00
#
_symmetry.space_group_name_H-M   'P 1'
#
loop_
_entity.id
_entity.type
_entity.pdbx_description
1 polymer ?
#
loop_
_entity_poly.entity_id
_entity_poly.type
_entity_poly.pdbx_seq_one_letter_code
_entity_poly.pdbx_strand_id
1 'polypeptide(L)' 'MRIVAEGVETEEQLASLQALGCDLVQGYLIGKPSPLR' A
#
# COMPACT_ATOMS: atom_id res chain seq x y z
N MET A 1 -0.91 14.29 -10.21
CA MET A 1 -1.75 13.92 -9.03
C MET A 1 -1.13 12.65 -8.45
N ARG A 2 -0.98 12.53 -7.14
CA ARG A 2 -0.40 11.35 -6.49
C ARG A 2 -1.48 10.60 -5.75
N ILE A 3 -1.66 9.30 -6.02
CA ILE A 3 -2.66 8.43 -5.40
C ILE A 3 -2.00 7.54 -4.37
N VAL A 4 -2.63 7.47 -3.19
CA VAL A 4 -2.27 6.55 -2.11
C VAL A 4 -3.37 5.51 -2.01
N ALA A 5 -3.03 4.23 -2.13
CA ALA A 5 -3.93 3.12 -1.83
C ALA A 5 -3.64 2.60 -0.41
N GLU A 6 -4.64 2.66 0.47
CA GLU A 6 -4.53 2.21 1.86
C GLU A 6 -5.22 0.87 2.08
N GLY A 7 -4.76 0.11 3.07
CA GLY A 7 -5.33 -1.19 3.42
C GLY A 7 -4.78 -2.37 2.60
N VAL A 8 -3.54 -2.28 2.08
CA VAL A 8 -2.91 -3.38 1.33
C VAL A 8 -2.43 -4.48 2.28
N GLU A 9 -3.03 -5.65 2.18
CA GLU A 9 -2.78 -6.80 3.06
C GLU A 9 -2.25 -8.04 2.32
N THR A 10 -2.43 -8.13 1.00
CA THR A 10 -1.98 -9.27 0.19
C THR A 10 -1.16 -8.85 -1.03
N GLU A 11 -0.26 -9.73 -1.49
CA GLU A 11 0.55 -9.49 -2.70
C GLU A 11 -0.32 -9.29 -3.96
N GLU A 12 -1.47 -9.95 -4.04
CA GLU A 12 -2.42 -9.80 -5.15
C GLU A 12 -3.02 -8.38 -5.20
N GLN A 13 -3.37 -7.80 -4.06
CA GLN A 13 -3.81 -6.40 -3.98
C GLN A 13 -2.70 -5.45 -4.42
N LEU A 14 -1.45 -5.68 -3.96
CA LEU A 14 -0.30 -4.86 -4.36
C LEU A 14 -0.08 -4.91 -5.88
N ALA A 15 -0.11 -6.11 -6.48
CA ALA A 15 0.05 -6.29 -7.91
C ALA A 15 -1.06 -5.58 -8.70
N SER A 16 -2.30 -5.64 -8.23
CA SER A 16 -3.44 -4.95 -8.83
C SER A 16 -3.27 -3.43 -8.79
N LEU A 17 -2.84 -2.88 -7.65
CA LEU A 17 -2.62 -1.44 -7.47
C LEU A 17 -1.45 -0.92 -8.30
N GLN A 18 -0.39 -1.73 -8.47
CA GLN A 18 0.71 -1.41 -9.38
C GLN A 18 0.24 -1.35 -10.83
N ALA A 19 -0.59 -2.30 -11.27
CA ALA A 19 -1.17 -2.31 -12.61
C ALA A 19 -2.12 -1.12 -12.86
N LEU A 20 -2.83 -0.67 -11.83
CA LEU A 20 -3.69 0.52 -11.87
C LEU A 20 -2.90 1.85 -11.82
N GLY A 21 -1.58 1.79 -11.61
CA GLY A 21 -0.73 2.98 -11.56
C GLY A 21 -0.82 3.78 -10.27
N CYS A 22 -1.13 3.13 -9.13
CA CYS A 22 -1.07 3.81 -7.83
C CYS A 22 0.39 4.18 -7.48
N ASP A 23 0.61 5.44 -7.09
CA ASP A 23 1.96 5.95 -6.82
C ASP A 23 2.52 5.51 -5.46
N LEU A 24 1.63 5.25 -4.50
CA LEU A 24 1.95 4.93 -3.12
C LEU A 24 0.97 3.89 -2.56
N VAL A 25 1.48 3.07 -1.65
CA VAL A 25 0.69 2.05 -0.94
C VAL A 25 0.97 2.09 0.56
N GLN A 26 -0.07 1.86 1.35
CA GLN A 26 0.02 1.63 2.80
C GLN A 26 -0.79 0.38 3.15
N GLY A 27 -0.23 -0.49 3.99
CA GLY A 27 -0.99 -1.57 4.59
C GLY A 27 -0.10 -2.57 5.31
N TYR A 28 -0.70 -3.56 5.97
CA TYR A 28 0.02 -4.52 6.81
C TYR A 28 0.97 -5.41 6.02
N LEU A 29 0.76 -5.56 4.71
CA LEU A 29 1.73 -6.19 3.81
C LEU A 29 3.06 -5.43 3.78
N ILE A 30 3.00 -4.09 3.84
CA ILE A 30 4.19 -3.21 3.81
C ILE A 30 4.78 -3.07 5.20
N GLY A 31 3.93 -2.88 6.21
CA GLY A 31 4.34 -2.73 7.59
C GLY A 31 3.17 -2.42 8.50
N LYS A 32 3.22 -2.96 9.72
CA LYS A 32 2.25 -2.62 10.77
C LYS A 32 2.60 -1.25 11.36
N PRO A 33 1.61 -0.46 11.82
CA PRO A 33 1.86 0.77 12.57
C PRO A 33 2.83 0.52 13.73
N SER A 34 3.76 1.44 13.93
CA SER A 34 4.72 1.38 15.02
C SER A 34 4.88 2.76 15.67
N PRO A 35 5.32 2.84 16.94
CA PRO A 35 5.53 4.12 17.61
C PRO A 35 6.56 4.97 16.86
N LEU A 36 6.31 6.28 16.81
CA LEU A 36 7.32 7.23 16.37
C LEU A 36 8.45 7.27 17.42
N ARG A 37 9.70 7.24 16.96
CA ARG A 37 10.88 7.50 17.79
C ARG A 37 11.32 8.94 17.66
#